data_AF-A0A2D6C461-F1
#
_entry.id   AF-A0A2D6C461-F1
#
_cell.length_a   1.000
_cell.length_b   1.000
_cell.length_c   1.000
_cell.angle_alpha   90.00
_cell.angle_beta   90.00
_cell.angle_gamma   90.00
#
_symmetry.space_group_name_H-M   'P 1'
#
loop_
_entity.id
_entity.type
_entity.pdbx_description
1 polymer ?
#
loop_
_entity_poly.entity_id
_entity_poly.type
_entity_poly.pdbx_seq_one_letter_code
_entity_poly.pdbx_strand_id
1 'polypeptide(L)'
;MHLAGGQSVRNGLDINADRQGFEVMNPYMRKSALVGLVALAVAGCQVVTEENLGTTTTTTSSGGALDASTTVTTTSSEFGNSGFSGGSIQNASFAQSFTASSSAAFASQGMADDAFPPNPLPGECYARIALAAVSQTVEEQIMVEPARQEVRIIPAQFGDVQEEVIVREATTELVSIPATFITVQEEIVVRPAARRLIPIDPVYDTVIEEVVVVPERTVWKPGTGPIQKIDEATGEILCLVTEPAVTKQVERTVMIQPASTREEIIPAITEIVQREVVDQPARIEERVIPAETTFVTRRVEVVPAREEIIEIPPVFDTITREVVVEPARTEWRSILCETNTTPDIVSRIQVALQSAGYYSGPIDGIFGPQSQRAIDGFQRDNGQVGNGVTMDALNLLGVSLF
;
A
#
# COMPACT_ATOMS: atom_id res chain seq x y z
N MET A 1 11.59 -59.54 26.54
CA MET A 1 11.11 -59.73 27.94
C MET A 1 10.51 -58.38 28.37
N HIS A 2 9.22 -58.27 28.71
CA HIS A 2 8.55 -58.70 29.97
C HIS A 2 9.11 -58.01 31.23
N LEU A 3 8.33 -57.56 32.22
CA LEU A 3 6.89 -57.25 32.42
C LEU A 3 6.81 -56.46 33.75
N ALA A 4 5.82 -55.62 34.12
CA ALA A 4 4.56 -55.13 33.53
C ALA A 4 4.43 -53.62 33.88
N GLY A 5 3.30 -52.90 33.87
CA GLY A 5 1.88 -53.18 33.60
C GLY A 5 1.07 -51.86 33.63
N GLY A 6 -0.16 -51.82 33.12
CA GLY A 6 -0.89 -50.56 32.88
C GLY A 6 -2.24 -50.41 33.60
N GLN A 7 -2.90 -49.28 33.35
CA GLN A 7 -4.35 -49.12 33.51
C GLN A 7 -4.92 -48.27 32.36
N SER A 8 -6.23 -48.42 32.11
CA SER A 8 -6.94 -47.86 30.95
C SER A 8 -7.78 -46.63 31.36
N VAL A 9 -8.05 -45.71 30.42
CA VAL A 9 -9.44 -45.27 30.06
C VAL A 9 -9.46 -44.18 28.97
N ARG A 10 -10.07 -44.54 27.82
CA ARG A 10 -10.92 -43.76 26.87
C ARG A 10 -10.41 -42.51 26.10
N ASN A 11 -10.47 -42.67 24.78
CA ASN A 11 -11.18 -41.85 23.76
C ASN A 11 -10.73 -40.41 23.43
N GLY A 12 -10.53 -40.16 22.14
CA GLY A 12 -10.58 -38.84 21.50
C GLY A 12 -10.00 -38.88 20.07
N LEU A 13 -10.77 -38.47 19.06
CA LEU A 13 -10.29 -38.19 17.69
C LEU A 13 -10.14 -36.67 17.49
N ASP A 14 -9.67 -36.32 16.28
CA ASP A 14 -9.61 -35.00 15.62
C ASP A 14 -8.25 -34.30 15.77
N ILE A 15 -7.40 -34.22 14.72
CA ILE A 15 -7.51 -33.75 13.33
C ILE A 15 -7.20 -32.24 13.19
N ASN A 16 -6.05 -31.99 12.55
CA ASN A 16 -5.57 -30.77 11.90
C ASN A 16 -5.26 -29.49 12.71
N ALA A 17 -4.23 -28.80 12.20
CA ALA A 17 -3.78 -27.49 12.63
C ALA A 17 -4.39 -26.37 11.76
N ASP A 18 -4.68 -25.23 12.39
CA ASP A 18 -4.00 -23.94 12.18
C ASP A 18 -4.49 -23.01 13.32
N ARG A 19 -3.69 -22.17 13.99
CA ARG A 19 -2.81 -21.06 13.57
C ARG A 19 -3.58 -19.77 13.28
N GLN A 20 -3.09 -18.70 13.91
CA GLN A 20 -3.60 -17.31 13.93
C GLN A 20 -4.83 -17.08 14.84
N GLY A 21 -4.77 -15.99 15.60
CA GLY A 21 -5.85 -15.53 16.47
C GLY A 21 -6.72 -14.49 15.79
N PHE A 22 -7.89 -14.22 16.37
CA PHE A 22 -8.81 -13.17 15.88
C PHE A 22 -9.24 -12.25 17.03
N GLU A 23 -9.57 -11.02 16.69
CA GLU A 23 -9.73 -9.91 17.64
C GLU A 23 -11.09 -9.92 18.36
N VAL A 24 -11.11 -9.35 19.57
CA VAL A 24 -12.34 -9.14 20.35
C VAL A 24 -13.05 -7.87 19.86
N MET A 25 -14.07 -8.02 19.00
CA MET A 25 -14.94 -6.91 18.61
C MET A 25 -16.26 -6.88 19.39
N ASN A 26 -16.59 -5.69 19.90
CA ASN A 26 -17.78 -5.39 20.69
C ASN A 26 -18.92 -4.86 19.78
N PRO A 27 -20.15 -5.43 19.78
CA PRO A 27 -21.14 -5.18 18.73
C PRO A 27 -22.05 -3.98 18.99
N TYR A 28 -21.69 -2.79 18.46
CA TYR A 28 -22.61 -1.65 18.35
C TYR A 28 -22.43 -0.84 17.05
N MET A 29 -23.32 -1.08 16.07
CA MET A 29 -24.09 -0.05 15.33
C MET A 29 -24.92 -0.69 14.20
N ARG A 30 -26.11 -0.14 13.94
CA ARG A 30 -27.05 -0.58 12.89
C ARG A 30 -27.63 0.66 12.20
N LYS A 31 -28.08 0.49 10.94
CA LYS A 31 -28.54 1.55 9.98
C LYS A 31 -27.34 2.24 9.31
N SER A 32 -27.38 2.61 8.03
CA SER A 32 -28.53 2.73 7.11
C SER A 32 -28.47 1.76 5.91
N ALA A 33 -29.44 1.82 4.99
CA ALA A 33 -29.65 0.81 3.94
C ALA A 33 -30.00 1.39 2.56
N LEU A 34 -29.85 0.54 1.52
CA LEU A 34 -30.50 0.57 0.20
C LEU A 34 -30.31 1.80 -0.73
N VAL A 35 -29.41 1.66 -1.71
CA VAL A 35 -29.62 1.71 -3.20
C VAL A 35 -28.41 0.95 -3.80
N GLY A 36 -28.44 0.20 -4.91
CA GLY A 36 -29.49 -0.26 -5.82
C GLY A 36 -28.82 -1.04 -6.98
N LEU A 37 -29.42 -2.13 -7.48
CA LEU A 37 -28.74 -3.13 -8.31
C LEU A 37 -29.18 -3.07 -9.79
N VAL A 38 -28.25 -2.91 -10.72
CA VAL A 38 -28.45 -3.12 -12.18
C VAL A 38 -27.23 -3.81 -12.78
N ALA A 39 -27.42 -4.87 -13.58
CA ALA A 39 -26.36 -5.58 -14.31
C ALA A 39 -26.89 -6.28 -15.58
N LEU A 40 -26.14 -6.16 -16.69
CA LEU A 40 -26.17 -6.90 -17.97
C LEU A 40 -24.85 -6.51 -18.71
N ALA A 41 -23.97 -7.36 -19.26
CA ALA A 41 -24.09 -8.59 -20.08
C ALA A 41 -24.57 -8.30 -21.53
N VAL A 42 -24.06 -8.84 -22.65
CA VAL A 42 -23.11 -9.94 -23.06
C VAL A 42 -22.36 -9.41 -24.34
N ALA A 43 -21.22 -9.86 -24.93
CA ALA A 43 -20.39 -11.09 -25.02
C ALA A 43 -18.87 -10.71 -25.18
N GLY A 44 -17.88 -11.56 -25.50
CA GLY A 44 -17.79 -13.03 -25.64
C GLY A 44 -17.26 -13.57 -27.01
N CYS A 45 -15.97 -13.94 -27.08
CA CYS A 45 -15.28 -14.93 -27.98
C CYS A 45 -13.74 -14.80 -27.77
N GLN A 46 -12.93 -15.83 -27.43
CA GLN A 46 -12.46 -17.03 -28.18
C GLN A 46 -11.33 -16.76 -29.21
N VAL A 47 -10.27 -17.57 -29.40
CA VAL A 47 -9.88 -18.89 -28.81
C VAL A 47 -8.33 -19.14 -28.86
N VAL A 48 -7.84 -20.24 -28.27
CA VAL A 48 -6.43 -20.75 -28.25
C VAL A 48 -6.07 -21.59 -29.51
N THR A 49 -4.88 -22.16 -29.80
CA THR A 49 -3.72 -22.73 -29.06
C THR A 49 -2.36 -22.32 -29.75
N GLU A 50 -1.14 -22.89 -29.61
CA GLU A 50 -0.57 -24.08 -28.91
C GLU A 50 0.97 -23.92 -28.73
N GLU A 51 1.65 -24.89 -28.10
CA GLU A 51 3.13 -25.06 -28.09
C GLU A 51 3.57 -26.25 -28.95
N ASN A 52 4.81 -26.28 -29.49
CA ASN A 52 5.67 -27.49 -29.41
C ASN A 52 7.17 -27.31 -29.79
N LEU A 53 7.95 -28.37 -29.53
CA LEU A 53 9.43 -28.41 -29.36
C LEU A 53 10.27 -28.74 -30.62
N GLY A 54 11.56 -28.36 -30.56
CA GLY A 54 12.69 -29.10 -31.17
C GLY A 54 13.12 -28.68 -32.59
N THR A 55 14.40 -28.76 -33.00
CA THR A 55 15.54 -29.57 -32.51
C THR A 55 16.90 -28.92 -32.86
N THR A 56 17.97 -29.27 -32.14
CA THR A 56 19.35 -28.81 -32.31
C THR A 56 20.04 -29.27 -33.61
N THR A 57 20.96 -28.47 -34.18
CA THR A 57 22.24 -28.92 -34.80
C THR A 57 23.19 -27.72 -34.99
N THR A 58 24.50 -27.92 -34.82
CA THR A 58 25.55 -26.89 -34.93
C THR A 58 26.52 -27.22 -36.07
N THR A 59 26.76 -26.30 -37.01
CA THR A 59 27.88 -26.37 -37.98
C THR A 59 28.39 -24.96 -38.33
N THR A 60 29.65 -24.87 -38.77
CA THR A 60 30.47 -23.64 -38.84
C THR A 60 30.82 -23.23 -40.28
N SER A 61 31.19 -21.94 -40.45
CA SER A 61 32.12 -21.37 -41.45
C SER A 61 31.64 -21.03 -42.87
N SER A 62 32.33 -20.02 -43.44
CA SER A 62 32.37 -19.51 -44.83
C SER A 62 31.08 -18.95 -45.49
N GLY A 63 31.15 -18.02 -46.44
CA GLY A 63 32.29 -17.17 -46.84
C GLY A 63 32.22 -16.56 -48.25
N GLY A 64 31.71 -15.32 -48.38
CA GLY A 64 31.69 -14.54 -49.63
C GLY A 64 30.55 -14.89 -50.61
N ALA A 65 30.22 -14.08 -51.63
CA ALA A 65 30.65 -12.71 -51.99
C ALA A 65 29.65 -12.11 -53.02
N LEU A 66 30.01 -10.99 -53.67
CA LEU A 66 29.22 -10.19 -54.65
C LEU A 66 28.09 -9.35 -53.99
N ASP A 67 27.85 -8.07 -54.29
CA ASP A 67 28.51 -7.05 -55.14
C ASP A 67 28.03 -5.65 -54.63
N ALA A 68 28.63 -4.47 -54.88
CA ALA A 68 29.78 -4.05 -55.68
C ALA A 68 30.40 -2.72 -55.15
N SER A 69 31.59 -2.35 -55.67
CA SER A 69 32.03 -0.98 -56.07
C SER A 69 32.03 0.19 -55.05
N THR A 70 33.07 1.03 -54.91
CA THR A 70 34.47 1.06 -55.40
C THR A 70 35.33 1.97 -54.46
N THR A 71 36.65 1.84 -54.55
CA THR A 71 37.74 2.57 -53.88
C THR A 71 37.80 4.09 -54.24
N VAL A 72 38.66 4.97 -53.67
CA VAL A 72 40.15 5.00 -53.70
C VAL A 72 40.78 5.81 -52.54
N THR A 73 41.98 5.36 -52.15
CA THR A 73 42.86 5.87 -51.08
C THR A 73 43.97 6.79 -51.58
N THR A 74 44.36 7.81 -50.81
CA THR A 74 45.73 8.39 -50.76
C THR A 74 45.96 9.03 -49.37
N THR A 75 46.79 8.46 -48.47
CA THR A 75 48.27 8.52 -48.33
C THR A 75 48.83 9.87 -47.85
N SER A 76 49.72 9.80 -46.85
CA SER A 76 50.32 10.93 -46.11
C SER A 76 51.85 10.99 -46.22
N SER A 77 52.45 12.18 -46.37
CA SER A 77 53.82 12.48 -45.87
C SER A 77 54.24 13.97 -46.00
N GLU A 78 54.40 14.63 -44.84
CA GLU A 78 55.50 15.55 -44.44
C GLU A 78 55.81 16.92 -45.12
N PHE A 79 56.49 17.77 -44.31
CA PHE A 79 57.17 19.06 -44.57
C PHE A 79 56.35 20.29 -45.03
N GLY A 80 56.63 21.49 -44.49
CA GLY A 80 55.96 22.73 -44.94
C GLY A 80 56.40 24.09 -44.35
N ASN A 81 56.47 24.22 -43.00
CA ASN A 81 56.83 25.45 -42.26
C ASN A 81 55.82 26.64 -42.25
N SER A 82 55.82 27.37 -41.13
CA SER A 82 55.34 28.75 -40.83
C SER A 82 54.31 29.49 -41.70
N GLY A 83 53.30 30.08 -41.05
CA GLY A 83 52.99 31.51 -41.30
C GLY A 83 51.52 31.99 -41.25
N PHE A 84 51.25 32.89 -40.31
CA PHE A 84 50.44 34.13 -40.45
C PHE A 84 48.93 34.07 -40.78
N SER A 85 48.12 34.48 -39.79
CA SER A 85 46.79 35.14 -39.80
C SER A 85 45.95 35.26 -41.09
N GLY A 86 44.62 35.04 -40.98
CA GLY A 86 43.66 35.54 -41.98
C GLY A 86 42.22 34.98 -41.93
N GLY A 87 41.55 34.92 -40.78
CA GLY A 87 40.23 34.28 -40.65
C GLY A 87 39.05 35.07 -41.23
N SER A 88 38.63 34.76 -42.46
CA SER A 88 37.34 35.12 -43.09
C SER A 88 37.13 34.18 -44.31
N ILE A 89 35.94 33.79 -44.81
CA ILE A 89 34.59 34.38 -44.84
C ILE A 89 33.51 33.25 -44.74
N GLN A 90 32.34 33.54 -44.13
CA GLN A 90 30.97 32.95 -44.27
C GLN A 90 30.81 31.49 -44.79
N ASN A 91 30.05 30.58 -44.15
CA ASN A 91 28.58 30.57 -43.93
C ASN A 91 28.20 29.29 -43.13
N ALA A 92 26.97 29.00 -42.65
CA ALA A 92 25.91 29.81 -42.05
C ALA A 92 24.68 28.90 -41.76
N SER A 93 24.52 28.44 -40.51
CA SER A 93 23.28 27.76 -40.06
C SER A 93 23.28 27.59 -38.53
N PHE A 94 22.89 28.64 -37.80
CA PHE A 94 22.76 28.60 -36.34
C PHE A 94 21.27 28.70 -35.94
N ALA A 95 20.77 27.74 -35.18
CA ALA A 95 19.41 27.78 -34.65
C ALA A 95 19.35 28.76 -33.46
N GLN A 96 18.38 29.68 -33.47
CA GLN A 96 18.20 30.65 -32.38
C GLN A 96 17.18 30.13 -31.37
N SER A 97 17.66 29.74 -30.19
CA SER A 97 16.84 29.74 -28.98
C SER A 97 16.79 31.16 -28.41
N PHE A 98 15.58 31.69 -28.20
CA PHE A 98 15.40 33.02 -27.63
C PHE A 98 15.80 33.02 -26.15
N THR A 99 16.92 33.66 -25.81
CA THR A 99 17.16 34.13 -24.45
C THR A 99 16.26 35.32 -24.16
N ALA A 100 15.48 35.24 -23.08
CA ALA A 100 14.70 36.36 -22.60
C ALA A 100 15.65 37.41 -22.01
N SER A 101 16.00 38.44 -22.81
CA SER A 101 16.69 39.63 -22.32
C SER A 101 15.79 40.36 -21.34
N SER A 102 15.97 40.10 -20.05
CA SER A 102 15.31 40.84 -18.97
C SER A 102 15.65 42.32 -19.10
N SER A 103 14.71 43.09 -19.64
CA SER A 103 14.79 44.56 -19.67
C SER A 103 14.89 45.06 -18.23
N ALA A 104 16.10 45.38 -17.80
CA ALA A 104 16.33 46.12 -16.56
C ALA A 104 15.75 47.52 -16.74
N ALA A 105 14.44 47.64 -16.47
CA ALA A 105 13.76 48.91 -16.35
C ALA A 105 14.36 49.63 -15.14
N PHE A 106 15.43 50.39 -15.39
CA PHE A 106 15.89 51.45 -14.50
C PHE A 106 14.75 52.47 -14.39
N ALA A 107 13.84 52.20 -13.47
CA ALA A 107 12.87 53.18 -13.02
C ALA A 107 13.68 54.36 -12.47
N SER A 108 13.67 55.47 -13.19
CA SER A 108 14.18 56.75 -12.72
C SER A 108 13.30 57.19 -11.56
N GLN A 109 13.64 56.73 -10.34
CA GLN A 109 13.00 57.18 -9.12
C GLN A 109 13.09 58.71 -9.07
N GLY A 110 11.97 59.36 -8.76
CA GLY A 110 11.87 60.82 -8.80
C GLY A 110 12.72 61.46 -7.71
N MET A 111 13.97 61.81 -8.04
CA MET A 111 14.80 62.71 -7.22
C MET A 111 14.27 64.16 -7.32
N ALA A 112 13.07 64.37 -6.80
CA ALA A 112 12.33 65.64 -6.88
C ALA A 112 11.59 66.01 -5.58
N ASP A 113 11.15 65.03 -4.78
CA ASP A 113 10.26 65.28 -3.62
C ASP A 113 10.96 65.86 -2.37
N ASP A 114 12.30 65.75 -2.27
CA ASP A 114 13.09 66.19 -1.09
C ASP A 114 13.69 67.61 -1.24
N ALA A 115 13.44 68.27 -2.39
CA ALA A 115 14.02 69.57 -2.72
C ALA A 115 13.38 70.76 -2.00
N PHE A 116 12.18 70.58 -1.44
CA PHE A 116 11.38 71.60 -0.77
C PHE A 116 10.83 71.06 0.56
N PRO A 117 10.54 71.91 1.56
CA PRO A 117 9.91 71.45 2.80
C PRO A 117 8.51 70.88 2.52
N PRO A 118 8.12 69.76 3.16
CA PRO A 118 6.78 69.19 3.00
C PRO A 118 5.73 70.06 3.70
N ASN A 119 4.64 70.38 2.98
CA ASN A 119 3.49 71.16 3.47
C ASN A 119 3.85 72.54 4.08
N PRO A 120 4.49 73.45 3.33
CA PRO A 120 4.91 74.75 3.86
C PRO A 120 3.72 75.66 4.20
N LEU A 121 3.68 76.15 5.43
CA LEU A 121 2.65 77.09 5.90
C LEU A 121 3.04 78.56 5.61
N PRO A 122 2.09 79.40 5.16
CA PRO A 122 2.36 80.83 4.94
C PRO A 122 2.78 81.54 6.23
N GLY A 123 4.01 82.05 6.26
CA GLY A 123 4.58 82.74 7.43
C GLY A 123 5.48 81.87 8.32
N GLU A 124 5.66 80.59 8.00
CA GLU A 124 6.71 79.76 8.61
C GLU A 124 7.98 79.72 7.75
N CYS A 125 9.11 79.48 8.42
CA CYS A 125 10.44 79.36 7.81
C CYS A 125 10.94 77.94 8.06
N TYR A 126 11.59 77.32 7.07
CA TYR A 126 12.06 75.94 7.16
C TYR A 126 13.56 75.85 6.89
N ALA A 127 14.25 75.02 7.66
CA ALA A 127 15.67 74.74 7.51
C ALA A 127 15.94 73.23 7.40
N ARG A 128 17.03 72.88 6.72
CA ARG A 128 17.53 71.52 6.61
C ARG A 128 18.45 71.20 7.79
N ILE A 129 18.10 70.17 8.56
CA ILE A 129 18.73 69.78 9.82
C ILE A 129 19.30 68.36 9.68
N ALA A 130 20.54 68.17 10.12
CA ALA A 130 21.27 66.92 9.95
C ALA A 130 21.09 66.03 11.17
N LEU A 131 20.37 64.91 11.00
CA LEU A 131 20.30 63.86 12.00
C LEU A 131 21.51 62.93 11.84
N ALA A 132 22.13 62.59 12.98
CA ALA A 132 23.21 61.62 13.03
C ALA A 132 22.71 60.21 12.65
N ALA A 133 23.63 59.36 12.18
CA ALA A 133 23.34 57.94 11.97
C ALA A 133 23.11 57.26 13.33
N VAL A 134 22.10 56.39 13.41
CA VAL A 134 21.84 55.56 14.59
C VAL A 134 22.40 54.17 14.32
N SER A 135 23.41 53.78 15.08
CA SER A 135 23.98 52.43 15.05
C SER A 135 23.48 51.57 16.22
N GLN A 136 23.50 50.26 16.02
CA GLN A 136 23.19 49.26 17.03
C GLN A 136 24.18 48.09 16.91
N THR A 137 24.71 47.64 18.05
CA THR A 137 25.46 46.38 18.11
C THR A 137 24.50 45.20 17.99
N VAL A 138 24.75 44.33 17.01
CA VAL A 138 24.01 43.10 16.78
C VAL A 138 24.94 41.91 17.04
N GLU A 139 24.49 40.97 17.85
CA GLU A 139 25.13 39.66 18.03
C GLU A 139 24.65 38.70 16.95
N GLU A 140 25.58 38.04 16.26
CA GLU A 140 25.31 37.09 15.19
C GLU A 140 26.08 35.79 15.47
N GLN A 141 25.36 34.67 15.53
CA GLN A 141 25.97 33.36 15.71
C GLN A 141 26.47 32.82 14.37
N ILE A 142 27.79 32.71 14.24
CA ILE A 142 28.47 32.15 13.07
C ILE A 142 28.86 30.70 13.36
N MET A 143 28.52 29.79 12.44
CA MET A 143 28.96 28.39 12.51
C MET A 143 30.45 28.31 12.16
N VAL A 144 31.29 28.02 13.15
CA VAL A 144 32.74 27.90 13.00
C VAL A 144 33.14 26.47 12.61
N GLU A 145 32.52 25.47 13.23
CA GLU A 145 32.67 24.06 12.84
C GLU A 145 31.31 23.45 12.47
N PRO A 146 31.16 22.81 11.30
CA PRO A 146 29.92 22.15 10.92
C PRO A 146 29.71 20.84 11.70
N ALA A 147 28.45 20.39 11.76
CA ALA A 147 28.11 19.08 12.30
C ALA A 147 28.88 17.99 11.55
N ARG A 148 29.48 17.04 12.29
CA ARG A 148 30.28 15.95 11.72
C ARG A 148 29.99 14.64 12.43
N GLN A 149 30.14 13.54 11.70
CA GLN A 149 30.02 12.19 12.23
C GLN A 149 31.41 11.56 12.36
N GLU A 150 31.66 10.88 13.48
CA GLU A 150 32.86 10.07 13.69
C GLU A 150 32.46 8.59 13.76
N VAL A 151 33.05 7.78 12.88
CA VAL A 151 32.77 6.33 12.81
C VAL A 151 33.76 5.58 13.69
N ARG A 152 33.27 5.05 14.82
CA ARG A 152 34.04 4.15 15.68
C ARG A 152 33.78 2.71 15.28
N ILE A 153 34.83 2.02 14.81
CA ILE A 153 34.77 0.59 14.50
C ILE A 153 34.88 -0.22 15.79
N ILE A 154 33.85 -0.98 16.12
CA ILE A 154 33.84 -1.97 17.21
C ILE A 154 34.22 -3.33 16.60
N PRO A 155 35.37 -3.93 16.95
CA PRO A 155 35.82 -5.18 16.35
C PRO A 155 34.98 -6.38 16.80
N ALA A 156 34.95 -7.41 15.96
CA ALA A 156 34.33 -8.70 16.24
C ALA A 156 34.91 -9.36 17.49
N GLN A 157 34.04 -10.01 18.29
CA GLN A 157 34.45 -10.79 19.45
C GLN A 157 34.36 -12.28 19.15
N PHE A 158 35.49 -12.97 19.26
CA PHE A 158 35.60 -14.40 19.01
C PHE A 158 35.59 -15.19 20.32
N GLY A 159 34.81 -16.26 20.36
CA GLY A 159 34.76 -17.21 21.47
C GLY A 159 34.94 -18.64 20.97
N ASP A 160 35.42 -19.52 21.84
CA ASP A 160 35.58 -20.94 21.53
C ASP A 160 34.33 -21.69 22.00
N VAL A 161 33.52 -22.14 21.03
CA VAL A 161 32.25 -22.85 21.25
C VAL A 161 32.51 -24.35 21.14
N GLN A 162 31.95 -25.14 22.07
CA GLN A 162 31.98 -26.61 21.97
C GLN A 162 30.82 -27.08 21.10
N GLU A 163 31.16 -27.70 19.97
CA GLU A 163 30.21 -28.35 19.06
C GLU A 163 30.31 -29.87 19.23
N GLU A 164 29.18 -30.54 19.48
CA GLU A 164 29.14 -32.00 19.55
C GLU A 164 29.16 -32.59 18.13
N VAL A 165 30.23 -33.34 17.83
CA VAL A 165 30.45 -33.95 16.52
C VAL A 165 30.42 -35.48 16.67
N ILE A 166 29.65 -36.14 15.80
CA ILE A 166 29.60 -37.60 15.71
C ILE A 166 30.94 -38.08 15.11
N VAL A 167 31.70 -38.84 15.89
CA VAL A 167 32.97 -39.48 15.49
C VAL A 167 32.70 -40.85 14.85
N ARG A 168 31.69 -41.56 15.35
CA ARG A 168 31.15 -42.79 14.74
C ARG A 168 29.63 -42.76 14.80
N GLU A 169 29.00 -42.96 13.65
CA GLU A 169 27.53 -43.06 13.56
C GLU A 169 27.02 -44.29 14.32
N ALA A 170 25.77 -44.23 14.79
CA ALA A 170 25.12 -45.38 15.41
C ALA A 170 24.97 -46.51 14.38
N THR A 171 25.24 -47.75 14.80
CA THR A 171 25.20 -48.93 13.90
C THR A 171 24.27 -49.99 14.47
N THR A 172 23.56 -50.70 13.60
CA THR A 172 22.57 -51.70 14.00
C THR A 172 23.08 -53.11 13.69
N GLU A 173 23.24 -53.93 14.73
CA GLU A 173 23.49 -55.37 14.60
C GLU A 173 22.16 -56.12 14.46
N LEU A 174 22.06 -56.99 13.43
CA LEU A 174 20.87 -57.79 13.16
C LEU A 174 20.97 -59.16 13.85
N VAL A 175 20.29 -59.33 14.99
CA VAL A 175 20.29 -60.60 15.75
C VAL A 175 19.12 -61.46 15.29
N SER A 176 19.39 -62.61 14.69
CA SER A 176 18.35 -63.54 14.25
C SER A 176 17.86 -64.44 15.39
N ILE A 177 16.53 -64.47 15.58
CA ILE A 177 15.84 -65.36 16.51
C ILE A 177 15.11 -66.43 15.68
N PRO A 178 15.33 -67.73 15.95
CA PRO A 178 14.72 -68.81 15.18
C PRO A 178 13.21 -68.90 15.40
N ALA A 179 12.51 -69.50 14.43
CA ALA A 179 11.07 -69.72 14.52
C ALA A 179 10.71 -70.78 15.57
N THR A 180 9.57 -70.62 16.23
CA THR A 180 8.91 -71.65 17.04
C THR A 180 7.74 -72.26 16.27
N PHE A 181 7.44 -73.52 16.53
CA PHE A 181 6.37 -74.28 15.87
C PHE A 181 5.48 -74.95 16.93
N ILE A 182 4.20 -75.08 16.61
CA ILE A 182 3.21 -75.82 17.40
C ILE A 182 2.34 -76.69 16.48
N THR A 183 1.90 -77.85 16.96
CA THR A 183 0.97 -78.72 16.23
C THR A 183 -0.47 -78.33 16.57
N VAL A 184 -1.24 -77.96 15.54
CA VAL A 184 -2.66 -77.61 15.66
C VAL A 184 -3.51 -78.73 15.04
N GLN A 185 -4.67 -78.99 15.63
CA GLN A 185 -5.68 -79.89 15.08
C GLN A 185 -6.72 -79.06 14.31
N GLU A 186 -6.96 -79.42 13.05
CA GLU A 186 -7.82 -78.69 12.12
C GLU A 186 -8.88 -79.64 11.56
N GLU A 187 -10.16 -79.33 11.79
CA GLU A 187 -11.28 -80.13 11.28
C GLU A 187 -11.63 -79.67 9.85
N ILE A 188 -11.38 -80.55 8.87
CA ILE A 188 -11.56 -80.26 7.45
C ILE A 188 -12.82 -80.95 6.94
N VAL A 189 -13.67 -80.21 6.22
CA VAL A 189 -14.87 -80.74 5.57
C VAL A 189 -14.48 -81.53 4.32
N VAL A 190 -14.22 -82.83 4.48
CA VAL A 190 -13.89 -83.77 3.39
C VAL A 190 -15.03 -83.90 2.37
N ARG A 191 -16.29 -83.71 2.81
CA ARG A 191 -17.45 -83.63 1.91
C ARG A 191 -18.48 -82.62 2.43
N PRO A 192 -18.80 -81.55 1.69
CA PRO A 192 -19.81 -80.58 2.13
C PRO A 192 -21.21 -81.19 2.13
N ALA A 193 -22.10 -80.59 2.91
CA ALA A 193 -23.53 -80.94 2.90
C ALA A 193 -24.13 -80.69 1.52
N ALA A 194 -24.99 -81.60 1.06
CA ALA A 194 -25.60 -81.56 -0.27
C ALA A 194 -27.13 -81.61 -0.15
N ARG A 195 -27.83 -80.97 -1.08
CA ARG A 195 -29.30 -80.94 -1.10
C ARG A 195 -29.88 -81.66 -2.31
N ARG A 196 -30.88 -82.50 -2.07
CA ARG A 196 -31.71 -83.14 -3.10
C ARG A 196 -33.05 -82.40 -3.18
N LEU A 197 -33.42 -81.96 -4.38
CA LEU A 197 -34.73 -81.37 -4.66
C LEU A 197 -35.60 -82.43 -5.33
N ILE A 198 -36.81 -82.62 -4.81
CA ILE A 198 -37.82 -83.55 -5.35
C ILE A 198 -39.00 -82.72 -5.87
N PRO A 199 -39.33 -82.79 -7.17
CA PRO A 199 -40.45 -82.03 -7.73
C PRO A 199 -41.81 -82.67 -7.39
N ILE A 200 -42.83 -81.82 -7.37
CA ILE A 200 -44.25 -82.15 -7.17
C ILE A 200 -45.04 -81.42 -8.25
N ASP A 201 -45.83 -82.16 -9.03
CA ASP A 201 -46.55 -81.67 -10.21
C ASP A 201 -47.80 -80.83 -9.85
N PRO A 202 -48.27 -79.94 -10.76
CA PRO A 202 -49.41 -79.06 -10.52
C PRO A 202 -50.77 -79.78 -10.69
N VAL A 203 -51.79 -79.27 -9.99
CA VAL A 203 -53.17 -79.80 -9.99
C VAL A 203 -54.13 -78.77 -10.60
N TYR A 204 -55.07 -79.25 -11.41
CA TYR A 204 -56.06 -78.45 -12.15
C TYR A 204 -57.49 -78.93 -11.89
N ASP A 205 -58.46 -78.03 -12.02
CA ASP A 205 -59.90 -78.28 -11.93
C ASP A 205 -60.66 -77.41 -12.97
N THR A 206 -61.93 -77.71 -13.29
CA THR A 206 -62.68 -77.03 -14.37
C THR A 206 -63.94 -76.33 -13.86
N VAL A 207 -64.06 -75.04 -14.19
CA VAL A 207 -65.13 -74.14 -13.73
C VAL A 207 -65.95 -73.64 -14.91
N ILE A 208 -67.26 -73.49 -14.75
CA ILE A 208 -68.17 -72.97 -15.79
C ILE A 208 -68.52 -71.51 -15.50
N GLU A 209 -68.43 -70.65 -16.52
CA GLU A 209 -68.55 -69.19 -16.42
C GLU A 209 -69.54 -68.67 -17.48
N GLU A 210 -70.45 -67.75 -17.11
CA GLU A 210 -71.45 -67.19 -18.04
C GLU A 210 -71.05 -65.82 -18.56
N VAL A 211 -71.00 -65.68 -19.89
CA VAL A 211 -70.49 -64.49 -20.59
C VAL A 211 -71.59 -63.87 -21.46
N VAL A 212 -71.74 -62.55 -21.38
CA VAL A 212 -72.62 -61.77 -22.28
C VAL A 212 -72.00 -61.75 -23.68
N VAL A 213 -72.68 -62.33 -24.68
CA VAL A 213 -72.20 -62.43 -26.05
C VAL A 213 -72.65 -61.22 -26.89
N VAL A 214 -73.83 -60.67 -26.59
CA VAL A 214 -74.34 -59.43 -27.20
C VAL A 214 -74.89 -58.53 -26.10
N PRO A 215 -74.38 -57.29 -25.91
CA PRO A 215 -74.90 -56.35 -24.93
C PRO A 215 -76.20 -55.68 -25.41
N GLU A 216 -76.93 -55.05 -24.49
CA GLU A 216 -78.09 -54.23 -24.85
C GLU A 216 -77.69 -52.97 -25.62
N ARG A 217 -78.59 -52.44 -26.44
CA ARG A 217 -78.36 -51.24 -27.25
C ARG A 217 -79.65 -50.50 -27.57
N THR A 218 -79.54 -49.22 -27.92
CA THR A 218 -80.67 -48.37 -28.32
C THR A 218 -80.66 -48.09 -29.83
N VAL A 219 -81.84 -48.03 -30.45
CA VAL A 219 -82.02 -47.85 -31.91
C VAL A 219 -83.14 -46.83 -32.20
N TRP A 220 -82.88 -45.89 -33.10
CA TRP A 220 -83.83 -44.84 -33.51
C TRP A 220 -84.87 -45.35 -34.52
N LYS A 221 -86.12 -44.90 -34.39
CA LYS A 221 -87.27 -45.19 -35.28
C LYS A 221 -88.14 -43.92 -35.44
N PRO A 222 -88.77 -43.63 -36.59
CA PRO A 222 -89.53 -42.38 -36.80
C PRO A 222 -90.74 -42.20 -35.88
N GLY A 223 -91.05 -40.95 -35.54
CA GLY A 223 -92.17 -40.57 -34.65
C GLY A 223 -93.28 -39.81 -35.38
N THR A 224 -94.54 -40.17 -35.12
CA THR A 224 -95.71 -39.59 -35.79
C THR A 224 -96.43 -38.56 -34.90
N GLY A 225 -96.56 -37.31 -35.38
CA GLY A 225 -97.29 -36.23 -34.71
C GLY A 225 -98.24 -35.49 -35.65
N PRO A 226 -99.07 -34.55 -35.14
CA PRO A 226 -100.05 -33.81 -35.94
C PRO A 226 -99.46 -32.72 -36.85
N ILE A 227 -98.18 -32.37 -36.67
CA ILE A 227 -97.40 -31.55 -37.61
C ILE A 227 -96.17 -32.38 -37.98
N GLN A 228 -96.12 -32.87 -39.22
CA GLN A 228 -95.08 -33.80 -39.69
C GLN A 228 -93.93 -33.11 -40.44
N LYS A 229 -94.15 -31.86 -40.84
CA LYS A 229 -93.14 -30.94 -41.39
C LYS A 229 -93.57 -29.53 -40.97
N ILE A 230 -92.64 -28.71 -40.46
CA ILE A 230 -92.91 -27.31 -40.08
C ILE A 230 -92.48 -26.37 -41.22
N ASP A 231 -91.34 -26.65 -41.85
CA ASP A 231 -90.88 -26.05 -43.10
C ASP A 231 -90.05 -27.08 -43.90
N GLU A 232 -89.43 -26.66 -45.01
CA GLU A 232 -88.54 -27.51 -45.81
C GLU A 232 -87.08 -27.50 -45.33
N ALA A 233 -86.74 -26.64 -44.38
CA ALA A 233 -85.40 -26.58 -43.76
C ALA A 233 -85.25 -27.58 -42.61
N THR A 234 -86.36 -28.00 -41.98
CA THR A 234 -86.37 -28.83 -40.77
C THR A 234 -86.87 -30.24 -41.07
N GLY A 235 -85.99 -31.24 -40.93
CA GLY A 235 -86.27 -32.66 -41.16
C GLY A 235 -87.13 -33.34 -40.06
N GLU A 236 -87.44 -34.61 -40.30
CA GLU A 236 -88.42 -35.41 -39.55
C GLU A 236 -87.99 -35.78 -38.11
N ILE A 237 -88.97 -36.05 -37.25
CA ILE A 237 -88.77 -36.39 -35.83
C ILE A 237 -88.56 -37.91 -35.65
N LEU A 238 -87.54 -38.29 -34.87
CA LEU A 238 -87.23 -39.69 -34.52
C LEU A 238 -87.31 -39.94 -33.01
N CYS A 239 -87.56 -41.19 -32.61
CA CYS A 239 -87.64 -41.66 -31.22
C CYS A 239 -86.70 -42.87 -30.99
N LEU A 240 -86.16 -43.01 -29.77
CA LEU A 240 -85.13 -44.00 -29.42
C LEU A 240 -85.69 -45.10 -28.50
N VAL A 241 -85.40 -46.38 -28.77
CA VAL A 241 -85.84 -47.54 -27.95
C VAL A 241 -84.76 -48.63 -27.82
N THR A 242 -84.76 -49.35 -26.69
CA THR A 242 -83.72 -50.32 -26.29
C THR A 242 -84.07 -51.78 -26.63
N GLU A 243 -83.07 -52.57 -27.02
CA GLU A 243 -83.10 -54.03 -27.20
C GLU A 243 -82.15 -54.71 -26.20
N PRO A 244 -82.56 -55.76 -25.45
CA PRO A 244 -81.79 -56.33 -24.33
C PRO A 244 -80.65 -57.29 -24.74
N ALA A 245 -79.78 -57.60 -23.78
CA ALA A 245 -78.58 -58.44 -23.93
C ALA A 245 -78.86 -59.96 -23.98
N VAL A 246 -77.89 -60.74 -24.49
CA VAL A 246 -77.93 -62.22 -24.59
C VAL A 246 -76.61 -62.85 -24.12
N THR A 247 -76.69 -63.93 -23.33
CA THR A 247 -75.56 -64.62 -22.67
C THR A 247 -75.32 -66.06 -23.16
N LYS A 248 -74.17 -66.63 -22.82
CA LYS A 248 -73.83 -68.05 -23.01
C LYS A 248 -72.78 -68.52 -21.97
N GLN A 249 -72.90 -69.76 -21.50
CA GLN A 249 -71.91 -70.41 -20.60
C GLN A 249 -70.75 -71.06 -21.37
N VAL A 250 -69.56 -71.04 -20.76
CA VAL A 250 -68.30 -71.60 -21.28
C VAL A 250 -67.51 -72.25 -20.13
N GLU A 251 -66.86 -73.39 -20.39
CA GLU A 251 -66.03 -74.10 -19.41
C GLU A 251 -64.56 -73.64 -19.49
N ARG A 252 -63.90 -73.52 -18.33
CA ARG A 252 -62.52 -73.03 -18.21
C ARG A 252 -61.77 -73.81 -17.13
N THR A 253 -60.72 -74.52 -17.52
CA THR A 253 -59.81 -75.20 -16.59
C THR A 253 -58.87 -74.20 -15.90
N VAL A 254 -58.67 -74.35 -14.60
CA VAL A 254 -57.89 -73.47 -13.72
C VAL A 254 -56.92 -74.32 -12.90
N MET A 255 -55.67 -73.86 -12.76
CA MET A 255 -54.69 -74.49 -11.88
C MET A 255 -55.02 -74.13 -10.41
N ILE A 256 -55.33 -75.13 -9.60
CA ILE A 256 -55.69 -74.95 -8.18
C ILE A 256 -54.50 -75.19 -7.24
N GLN A 257 -53.46 -75.89 -7.69
CA GLN A 257 -52.19 -76.02 -6.96
C GLN A 257 -51.01 -75.95 -7.94
N PRO A 258 -50.04 -75.02 -7.75
CA PRO A 258 -48.86 -74.93 -8.60
C PRO A 258 -47.83 -76.01 -8.28
N ALA A 259 -46.95 -76.27 -9.25
CA ALA A 259 -45.80 -77.15 -9.05
C ALA A 259 -44.89 -76.62 -7.94
N SER A 260 -44.31 -77.52 -7.14
CA SER A 260 -43.44 -77.16 -6.02
C SER A 260 -42.30 -78.16 -5.84
N THR A 261 -41.28 -77.82 -5.07
CA THR A 261 -40.15 -78.70 -4.77
C THR A 261 -39.98 -78.89 -3.27
N ARG A 262 -39.68 -80.13 -2.87
CA ARG A 262 -39.28 -80.47 -1.50
C ARG A 262 -37.77 -80.66 -1.43
N GLU A 263 -37.12 -80.00 -0.47
CA GLU A 263 -35.69 -80.15 -0.21
C GLU A 263 -35.41 -81.22 0.85
N GLU A 264 -34.33 -81.97 0.66
CA GLU A 264 -33.81 -82.99 1.54
C GLU A 264 -32.29 -82.81 1.69
N ILE A 265 -31.80 -82.69 2.92
CA ILE A 265 -30.41 -82.32 3.20
C ILE A 265 -29.60 -83.56 3.62
N ILE A 266 -28.51 -83.80 2.89
CA ILE A 266 -27.48 -84.80 3.19
C ILE A 266 -26.39 -84.08 3.99
N PRO A 267 -26.04 -84.54 5.21
CA PRO A 267 -25.08 -83.85 6.08
C PRO A 267 -23.65 -83.89 5.52
N ALA A 268 -22.82 -82.95 5.99
CA ALA A 268 -21.39 -82.91 5.70
C ALA A 268 -20.63 -84.04 6.41
N ILE A 269 -19.45 -84.39 5.90
CA ILE A 269 -18.49 -85.31 6.52
C ILE A 269 -17.19 -84.54 6.75
N THR A 270 -16.69 -84.59 7.99
CA THR A 270 -15.45 -83.94 8.44
C THR A 270 -14.41 -84.95 8.90
N GLU A 271 -13.14 -84.53 8.89
CA GLU A 271 -11.98 -85.29 9.36
C GLU A 271 -11.00 -84.35 10.05
N ILE A 272 -10.37 -84.78 11.15
CA ILE A 272 -9.42 -83.94 11.91
C ILE A 272 -7.99 -84.27 11.46
N VAL A 273 -7.30 -83.26 10.91
CA VAL A 273 -5.92 -83.37 10.44
C VAL A 273 -4.99 -82.61 11.39
N GLN A 274 -3.82 -83.16 11.68
CA GLN A 274 -2.77 -82.46 12.43
C GLN A 274 -1.86 -81.69 11.47
N ARG A 275 -1.67 -80.39 11.74
CA ARG A 275 -0.79 -79.51 10.96
C ARG A 275 0.16 -78.78 11.89
N GLU A 276 1.46 -78.85 11.59
CA GLU A 276 2.46 -78.01 12.24
C GLU A 276 2.37 -76.59 11.68
N VAL A 277 2.29 -75.61 12.58
CA VAL A 277 2.11 -74.19 12.28
C VAL A 277 3.17 -73.39 13.03
N VAL A 278 3.70 -72.35 12.37
CA VAL A 278 4.62 -71.39 13.00
C VAL A 278 3.88 -70.62 14.10
N ASP A 279 4.35 -70.75 15.34
CA ASP A 279 3.86 -70.03 16.52
C ASP A 279 4.42 -68.59 16.53
N GLN A 280 5.75 -68.48 16.48
CA GLN A 280 6.45 -67.22 16.24
C GLN A 280 7.37 -67.39 15.03
N PRO A 281 7.23 -66.55 13.99
CA PRO A 281 8.13 -66.59 12.85
C PRO A 281 9.55 -66.19 13.28
N ALA A 282 10.55 -66.70 12.55
CA ALA A 282 11.92 -66.26 12.71
C ALA A 282 11.98 -64.75 12.47
N ARG A 283 12.47 -64.00 13.46
CA ARG A 283 12.51 -62.53 13.44
C ARG A 283 13.92 -62.04 13.65
N ILE A 284 14.19 -60.87 13.11
CA ILE A 284 15.43 -60.14 13.35
C ILE A 284 15.12 -59.10 14.44
N GLU A 285 15.88 -59.12 15.53
CA GLU A 285 15.87 -58.04 16.52
C GLU A 285 17.08 -57.12 16.28
N GLU A 286 16.79 -55.84 16.11
CA GLU A 286 17.79 -54.80 15.87
C GLU A 286 18.44 -54.36 17.18
N ARG A 287 19.75 -54.59 17.31
CA ARG A 287 20.55 -54.08 18.43
C ARG A 287 21.31 -52.83 17.97
N VAL A 288 20.82 -51.66 18.37
CA VAL A 288 21.50 -50.39 18.11
C VAL A 288 22.70 -50.23 19.04
N ILE A 289 23.89 -50.11 18.44
CA ILE A 289 25.11 -49.63 19.07
C ILE A 289 25.07 -48.09 18.97
N PRO A 290 25.13 -47.35 20.10
CA PRO A 290 25.00 -45.90 20.08
C PRO A 290 26.18 -45.22 19.38
N ALA A 291 25.94 -44.03 18.85
CA ALA A 291 26.97 -43.20 18.23
C ALA A 291 28.04 -42.78 19.25
N GLU A 292 29.31 -42.73 18.83
CA GLU A 292 30.38 -42.11 19.60
C GLU A 292 30.47 -40.63 19.21
N THR A 293 30.15 -39.72 20.13
CA THR A 293 30.30 -38.27 19.95
C THR A 293 31.51 -37.71 20.68
N THR A 294 32.01 -36.55 20.24
CA THR A 294 33.03 -35.78 20.94
C THR A 294 32.77 -34.28 20.81
N PHE A 295 33.23 -33.49 21.78
CA PHE A 295 33.12 -32.04 21.74
C PHE A 295 34.35 -31.44 21.06
N VAL A 296 34.14 -30.83 19.90
CA VAL A 296 35.17 -30.10 19.17
C VAL A 296 35.03 -28.61 19.48
N THR A 297 36.08 -27.99 20.02
CA THR A 297 36.12 -26.54 20.22
C THR A 297 36.34 -25.83 18.88
N ARG A 298 35.32 -25.17 18.35
CA ARG A 298 35.40 -24.29 17.18
C ARG A 298 35.42 -22.84 17.63
N ARG A 299 36.37 -22.04 17.12
CA ARG A 299 36.35 -20.59 17.29
C ARG A 299 35.28 -19.98 16.39
N VAL A 300 34.35 -19.24 16.97
CA VAL A 300 33.21 -18.61 16.28
C VAL A 300 33.14 -17.14 16.65
N GLU A 301 32.65 -16.31 15.72
CA GLU A 301 32.30 -14.91 15.97
C GLU A 301 31.01 -14.86 16.81
N VAL A 302 31.13 -14.47 18.09
CA VAL A 302 30.03 -14.44 19.06
C VAL A 302 29.29 -13.10 19.02
N VAL A 303 30.01 -12.02 18.72
CA VAL A 303 29.45 -10.69 18.46
C VAL A 303 30.11 -10.14 17.20
N PRO A 304 29.34 -9.79 16.15
CA PRO A 304 29.90 -9.32 14.90
C PRO A 304 30.53 -7.94 15.03
N ALA A 305 31.54 -7.67 14.18
CA ALA A 305 32.07 -6.32 14.01
C ALA A 305 30.95 -5.35 13.59
N ARG A 306 30.97 -4.13 14.13
CA ARG A 306 29.99 -3.09 13.80
C ARG A 306 30.55 -1.68 13.89
N GLU A 307 29.89 -0.76 13.20
CA GLU A 307 30.20 0.68 13.25
C GLU A 307 29.28 1.37 14.25
N GLU A 308 29.85 2.23 15.10
CA GLU A 308 29.17 3.16 15.99
C GLU A 308 29.38 4.57 15.43
N ILE A 309 28.29 5.19 14.94
CA ILE A 309 28.32 6.56 14.41
C ILE A 309 28.08 7.54 15.55
N ILE A 310 29.07 8.38 15.84
CA ILE A 310 29.01 9.39 16.89
C ILE A 310 28.76 10.74 16.23
N GLU A 311 27.61 11.34 16.51
CA GLU A 311 27.26 12.67 15.99
C GLU A 311 27.86 13.76 16.87
N ILE A 312 28.72 14.59 16.28
CA ILE A 312 29.31 15.77 16.93
C ILE A 312 28.53 17.00 16.43
N PRO A 313 27.88 17.76 17.33
CA PRO A 313 27.06 18.91 16.96
C PRO A 313 27.92 20.06 16.38
N PRO A 314 27.32 20.96 15.59
CA PRO A 314 28.03 22.12 15.06
C PRO A 314 28.42 23.09 16.18
N VAL A 315 29.59 23.71 16.05
CA VAL A 315 30.09 24.73 16.98
C VAL A 315 29.81 26.11 16.43
N PHE A 316 29.09 26.92 17.20
CA PHE A 316 28.81 28.32 16.91
C PHE A 316 29.68 29.23 17.80
N ASP A 317 30.18 30.30 17.20
CA ASP A 317 30.78 31.45 17.91
C ASP A 317 29.87 32.67 17.74
N THR A 318 29.96 33.66 18.63
CA THR A 318 29.11 34.86 18.60
C THR A 318 29.94 36.08 18.26
N ILE A 319 29.77 36.61 17.05
CA ILE A 319 30.41 37.85 16.62
C ILE A 319 29.48 39.05 16.90
N THR A 320 30.03 40.09 17.51
CA THR A 320 29.37 41.40 17.61
C THR A 320 29.70 42.23 16.39
N ARG A 321 28.69 42.70 15.65
CA ARG A 321 28.86 43.66 14.55
C ARG A 321 28.03 44.92 14.80
N GLU A 322 28.61 46.09 14.58
CA GLU A 322 27.87 47.36 14.61
C GLU A 322 27.18 47.56 13.27
N VAL A 323 25.86 47.76 13.29
CA VAL A 323 25.03 47.99 12.10
C VAL A 323 24.40 49.37 12.19
N VAL A 324 24.50 50.16 11.13
CA VAL A 324 23.74 51.41 11.00
C VAL A 324 22.29 51.05 10.72
N VAL A 325 21.41 51.27 11.70
CA VAL A 325 19.96 50.98 11.63
C VAL A 325 19.24 52.14 10.94
N GLU A 326 19.61 53.38 11.25
CA GLU A 326 19.18 54.56 10.52
C GLU A 326 20.39 55.32 9.96
N PRO A 327 20.47 55.56 8.63
CA PRO A 327 21.53 56.37 8.07
C PRO A 327 21.37 57.84 8.47
N ALA A 328 22.51 58.56 8.54
CA ALA A 328 22.51 60.00 8.71
C ALA A 328 21.72 60.65 7.55
N ARG A 329 20.77 61.53 7.89
CA ARG A 329 19.81 62.11 6.95
C ARG A 329 19.56 63.58 7.25
N THR A 330 19.04 64.30 6.25
CA THR A 330 18.82 65.74 6.34
C THR A 330 17.34 66.07 6.16
N GLU A 331 16.64 66.26 7.26
CA GLU A 331 15.19 66.56 7.29
C GLU A 331 14.90 68.06 7.25
N TRP A 332 13.69 68.43 6.82
CA TRP A 332 13.18 69.79 6.92
C TRP A 332 12.43 69.98 8.25
N ARG A 333 12.82 70.97 9.05
CA ARG A 333 12.08 71.40 10.26
C ARG A 333 11.75 72.88 10.20
N SER A 334 10.66 73.29 10.85
CA SER A 334 10.34 74.72 10.99
C SER A 334 11.26 75.40 12.01
N ILE A 335 11.64 76.64 11.69
CA ILE A 335 12.50 77.51 12.48
C ILE A 335 11.85 78.88 12.68
N LEU A 336 12.31 79.60 13.71
CA LEU A 336 11.88 80.97 14.00
C LEU A 336 12.21 81.91 12.83
N CYS A 337 11.18 82.43 12.16
CA CYS A 337 11.34 83.48 11.17
C CYS A 337 11.83 84.80 11.80
N GLU A 338 12.62 85.56 11.04
CA GLU A 338 13.08 86.91 11.42
C GLU A 338 11.91 87.85 11.81
N THR A 339 10.77 87.73 11.14
CA THR A 339 9.54 88.47 11.45
C THR A 339 9.00 88.22 12.86
N ASN A 340 9.33 87.07 13.45
CA ASN A 340 8.87 86.64 14.76
C ASN A 340 9.96 86.84 15.84
N THR A 341 11.20 87.17 15.44
CA THR A 341 12.34 87.48 16.33
C THR A 341 12.21 88.89 16.92
N THR A 342 11.09 89.19 17.57
CA THR A 342 10.88 90.46 18.27
C THR A 342 11.60 90.47 19.63
N PRO A 343 11.95 91.64 20.20
CA PRO A 343 12.67 91.70 21.48
C PRO A 343 11.93 91.02 22.65
N ASP A 344 10.59 91.03 22.63
CA ASP A 344 9.77 90.30 23.60
C ASP A 344 10.01 88.78 23.48
N ILE A 345 9.79 88.22 22.30
CA ILE A 345 10.04 86.80 21.99
C ILE A 345 11.47 86.40 22.37
N VAL A 346 12.46 87.19 21.99
CA VAL A 346 13.87 86.94 22.33
C VAL A 346 14.11 86.96 23.83
N SER A 347 13.49 87.87 24.58
CA SER A 347 13.59 87.88 26.05
C SER A 347 12.99 86.62 26.69
N ARG A 348 11.87 86.10 26.15
CA ARG A 348 11.28 84.82 26.59
C ARG A 348 12.22 83.65 26.30
N ILE A 349 12.87 83.63 25.13
CA ILE A 349 13.88 82.63 24.76
C ILE A 349 15.10 82.71 25.70
N GLN A 350 15.60 83.90 26.01
CA GLN A 350 16.72 84.11 26.95
C GLN A 350 16.38 83.62 28.36
N VAL A 351 15.17 83.93 28.87
CA VAL A 351 14.67 83.43 30.16
C VAL A 351 14.59 81.90 30.16
N ALA A 352 14.01 81.30 29.12
CA ALA A 352 13.84 79.85 29.05
C ALA A 352 15.20 79.13 28.97
N LEU A 353 16.10 79.56 28.08
CA LEU A 353 17.47 79.01 27.99
C LEU A 353 18.28 79.22 29.28
N GLN A 354 18.04 80.30 30.03
CA GLN A 354 18.66 80.53 31.33
C GLN A 354 18.12 79.58 32.40
N SER A 355 16.79 79.36 32.42
CA SER A 355 16.16 78.37 33.32
C SER A 355 16.59 76.92 33.02
N ALA A 356 16.85 76.61 31.75
CA ALA A 356 17.42 75.34 31.31
C ALA A 356 18.94 75.21 31.53
N GLY A 357 19.63 76.28 31.98
CA GLY A 357 21.06 76.28 32.29
C GLY A 357 22.01 76.57 31.11
N TYR A 358 21.49 76.81 29.90
CA TYR A 358 22.29 77.04 28.69
C TYR A 358 22.68 78.51 28.48
N TYR A 359 21.97 79.48 29.09
CA TYR A 359 22.21 80.92 28.90
C TYR A 359 22.57 81.67 30.19
N SER A 360 23.76 82.27 30.21
CA SER A 360 24.29 83.07 31.33
C SER A 360 24.45 84.56 31.01
N GLY A 361 23.88 85.02 29.88
CA GLY A 361 23.89 86.43 29.47
C GLY A 361 22.78 87.27 30.10
N PRO A 362 22.74 88.58 29.79
CA PRO A 362 21.63 89.46 30.17
C PRO A 362 20.38 89.13 29.36
N ILE A 363 19.20 89.23 29.99
CA ILE A 363 17.91 89.18 29.28
C ILE A 363 17.65 90.59 28.71
N ASP A 364 18.13 90.83 27.50
CA ASP A 364 18.12 92.14 26.84
C ASP A 364 17.21 92.22 25.59
N GLY A 365 16.62 91.09 25.17
CA GLY A 365 15.81 91.00 23.96
C GLY A 365 16.63 91.02 22.67
N ILE A 366 17.96 90.87 22.73
CA ILE A 366 18.85 90.89 21.57
C ILE A 366 19.39 89.48 21.32
N PHE A 367 19.11 88.94 20.12
CA PHE A 367 19.55 87.59 19.75
C PHE A 367 21.02 87.56 19.32
N GLY A 368 21.91 87.83 20.27
CA GLY A 368 23.35 87.92 20.06
C GLY A 368 24.10 86.58 20.10
N PRO A 369 25.43 86.60 19.94
CA PRO A 369 26.27 85.38 19.87
C PRO A 369 26.27 84.50 21.13
N GLN A 370 25.83 85.01 22.28
CA GLN A 370 25.60 84.17 23.48
C GLN A 370 24.27 83.41 23.37
N SER A 371 23.22 84.06 22.86
CA SER A 371 21.88 83.49 22.69
C SER A 371 21.90 82.38 21.63
N GLN A 372 22.67 82.59 20.54
CA GLN A 372 22.94 81.57 19.53
C GLN A 372 23.62 80.33 20.14
N ARG A 373 24.74 80.48 20.86
CA ARG A 373 25.44 79.31 21.46
C ARG A 373 24.58 78.56 22.48
N ALA A 374 23.72 79.26 23.20
CA ALA A 374 22.81 78.65 24.17
C ALA A 374 21.74 77.81 23.47
N ILE A 375 21.12 78.30 22.39
CA ILE A 375 20.17 77.49 21.62
C ILE A 375 20.89 76.35 20.87
N ASP A 376 22.08 76.57 20.31
CA ASP A 376 22.88 75.54 19.62
C ASP A 376 23.20 74.36 20.54
N GLY A 377 23.52 74.65 21.82
CA GLY A 377 23.77 73.64 22.85
C GLY A 377 22.48 72.90 23.23
N PHE A 378 21.41 73.65 23.53
CA PHE A 378 20.11 73.06 23.88
C PHE A 378 19.55 72.17 22.76
N GLN A 379 19.63 72.62 21.50
CA GLN A 379 19.23 71.86 20.33
C GLN A 379 20.05 70.57 20.21
N ARG A 380 21.38 70.65 20.29
CA ARG A 380 22.28 69.50 20.20
C ARG A 380 21.99 68.43 21.25
N ASP A 381 21.82 68.83 22.49
CA ASP A 381 21.58 67.92 23.62
C ASP A 381 20.16 67.29 23.55
N ASN A 382 19.26 67.90 22.77
CA ASN A 382 17.95 67.34 22.38
C ASN A 382 17.97 66.70 20.96
N GLY A 383 19.14 66.35 20.42
CA GLY A 383 19.29 65.61 19.16
C GLY A 383 19.07 66.41 17.87
N GLN A 384 18.97 67.74 17.95
CA GLN A 384 18.72 68.64 16.82
C GLN A 384 20.02 69.36 16.43
N VAL A 385 20.56 69.08 15.23
CA VAL A 385 21.83 69.67 14.78
C VAL A 385 21.65 70.37 13.42
N GLY A 386 21.57 71.70 13.46
CA GLY A 386 21.34 72.53 12.29
C GLY A 386 21.57 74.01 12.58
N ASN A 387 21.28 74.87 11.60
CA ASN A 387 21.41 76.32 11.75
C ASN A 387 20.05 76.96 12.08
N GLY A 388 20.01 77.78 13.13
CA GLY A 388 18.82 78.56 13.51
C GLY A 388 17.91 77.88 14.54
N VAL A 389 17.08 78.69 15.18
CA VAL A 389 16.20 78.30 16.30
C VAL A 389 15.04 77.44 15.76
N THR A 390 14.99 76.15 16.09
CA THR A 390 13.86 75.27 15.73
C THR A 390 12.62 75.57 16.54
N MET A 391 11.44 75.46 15.90
CA MET A 391 10.15 75.54 16.58
C MET A 391 10.01 74.45 17.65
N ASP A 392 10.54 73.25 17.40
CA ASP A 392 10.58 72.17 18.38
C ASP A 392 11.42 72.52 19.63
N ALA A 393 12.55 73.22 19.47
CA ALA A 393 13.32 73.68 20.62
C ALA A 393 12.58 74.76 21.42
N LEU A 394 11.84 75.66 20.75
CA LEU A 394 10.98 76.63 21.42
C LEU A 394 9.85 75.96 22.20
N ASN A 395 9.22 74.93 21.62
CA ASN A 395 8.20 74.13 22.28
C ASN A 395 8.76 73.40 23.52
N LEU A 396 9.95 72.78 23.42
CA LEU A 396 10.63 72.13 24.54
C LEU A 396 11.07 73.13 25.64
N LEU A 397 11.37 74.38 25.26
CA LEU A 397 11.63 75.50 26.17
C LEU A 397 10.36 76.15 26.75
N GLY A 398 9.16 75.72 26.33
CA GLY A 398 7.88 76.28 26.76
C GLY A 398 7.59 77.69 26.21
N VAL A 399 8.28 78.13 25.16
CA VAL A 399 8.12 79.46 24.56
C VAL A 399 7.18 79.37 23.35
N SER A 400 5.92 79.74 23.54
CA SER A 400 5.00 79.97 22.41
C SER A 400 5.37 81.25 21.65
N LEU A 401 4.97 81.33 20.38
CA LEU A 401 5.01 82.58 19.57
C LEU A 401 3.67 83.32 19.53
N PHE A 402 2.62 82.70 20.07
CA PHE A 402 1.22 83.16 20.10
C PHE A 402 0.63 82.91 21.50
#